data_AF-A0A7W0KG68-F1
#
_entry.id   AF-A0A7W0KG68-F1
#
_cell.length_a   1.000
_cell.length_b   1.000
_cell.length_c   1.000
_cell.angle_alpha   90.00
_cell.angle_beta   90.00
_cell.angle_gamma   90.00
#
_symmetry.space_group_name_H-M   'P 1'
#
loop_
_entity.id
_entity.type
_entity.pdbx_description
1 polymer ?
#
loop_
_entity_poly.entity_id
_entity_poly.type
_entity_poly.pdbx_seq_one_letter_code
_entity_poly.pdbx_strand_id
1 'polypeptide(L)'
;MIGQKRIDRRRLLKGSALAASPLAGIGAGARPMLAAQEDVTVRWWEHFPEGLNQSIRDGYMEANPNVTIELTLYPPNEMNQALQLAYQSEQMPDITTTPGAAGTSIENL
;
A
#
# COMPACT_ATOMS: atom_id res chain seq x y z
N MET A 1 -27.40 14.97 -24.38
CA MET A 1 -25.95 15.16 -24.16
C MET A 1 -25.74 16.46 -23.40
N ILE A 2 -25.33 16.41 -22.12
CA ILE A 2 -24.93 17.58 -21.33
C ILE A 2 -23.72 17.15 -20.50
N GLY A 3 -22.54 17.65 -20.84
CA GLY A 3 -21.28 17.35 -20.15
C GLY A 3 -21.09 18.27 -18.95
N GLN A 4 -20.94 17.69 -17.77
CA GLN A 4 -20.59 18.46 -16.57
C GLN A 4 -19.08 18.75 -16.52
N LYS A 5 -18.74 20.04 -16.47
CA LYS A 5 -17.38 20.56 -16.29
C LYS A 5 -17.08 20.60 -14.79
N ARG A 6 -16.40 19.57 -14.27
CA ARG A 6 -15.92 19.56 -12.86
C ARG A 6 -14.79 20.58 -12.71
N ILE A 7 -15.05 21.65 -11.98
CA ILE A 7 -13.99 22.50 -11.42
C ILE A 7 -13.77 22.01 -10.00
N ASP A 8 -12.56 21.57 -9.61
CA ASP A 8 -12.16 21.71 -8.21
C ASP A 8 -10.66 21.53 -7.84
N ARG A 9 -10.32 22.25 -6.76
CA ARG A 9 -9.21 22.22 -5.78
C ARG A 9 -7.81 22.67 -6.15
N ARG A 10 -7.36 22.63 -7.40
CA ARG A 10 -5.97 23.00 -7.74
C ARG A 10 -5.72 24.48 -8.08
N ARG A 11 -6.76 25.32 -8.09
CA ARG A 11 -6.63 26.69 -8.60
C ARG A 11 -6.95 27.82 -7.66
N LEU A 12 -7.37 27.52 -6.44
CA LEU A 12 -7.66 28.55 -5.47
C LEU A 12 -6.87 28.27 -4.20
N LEU A 13 -5.90 29.15 -3.96
CA LEU A 13 -5.40 29.51 -2.64
C LEU A 13 -4.34 28.57 -2.06
N LYS A 14 -3.08 28.86 -2.40
CA LYS A 14 -1.99 29.03 -1.42
C LYS A 14 -0.79 29.70 -2.12
N GLY A 15 -0.80 31.03 -2.16
CA GLY A 15 0.43 31.83 -2.13
C GLY A 15 1.20 31.53 -0.83
N SER A 16 2.51 31.77 -0.71
CA SER A 16 3.24 33.04 -0.89
C SER A 16 4.75 32.70 -0.97
N ALA A 17 5.53 33.13 -1.96
CA ALA A 17 6.35 34.35 -2.05
C ALA A 17 7.77 34.27 -1.39
N LEU A 18 8.81 34.60 -2.21
CA LEU A 18 10.18 35.08 -1.90
C LEU A 18 11.22 34.02 -1.45
N ALA A 19 12.49 33.97 -1.89
CA ALA A 19 13.36 34.92 -2.58
C ALA A 19 14.47 34.19 -3.39
N ALA A 20 14.99 34.87 -4.41
CA ALA A 20 16.19 34.47 -5.15
C ALA A 20 17.47 34.88 -4.40
N SER A 21 18.48 34.00 -4.34
CA SER A 21 19.90 34.36 -4.24
C SER A 21 20.76 33.15 -4.67
N PRO A 22 21.53 33.27 -5.77
CA PRO A 22 22.49 32.24 -6.16
C PRO A 22 23.83 32.52 -5.47
N LEU A 23 24.28 31.62 -4.61
CA LEU A 23 25.70 31.49 -4.29
C LEU A 23 26.15 30.08 -4.66
N ALA A 24 27.14 30.08 -5.54
CA ALA A 24 27.78 28.92 -6.12
C ALA A 24 28.39 28.01 -5.05
N GLY A 25 28.21 26.71 -5.22
CA GLY A 25 28.94 25.65 -4.55
C GLY A 25 29.08 24.48 -5.51
N ILE A 26 30.21 24.42 -6.21
CA ILE A 26 30.64 23.31 -7.05
C ILE A 26 30.88 22.10 -6.14
N GLY A 27 30.23 20.99 -6.41
CA GLY A 27 30.44 19.72 -5.71
C GLY A 27 29.78 18.58 -6.47
N ALA A 28 30.53 18.03 -7.42
CA ALA A 28 30.14 16.89 -8.24
C ALA A 28 29.66 15.72 -7.38
N GLY A 29 28.48 15.20 -7.73
CA GLY A 29 27.90 14.03 -7.11
C GLY A 29 26.38 14.15 -7.04
N ALA A 30 25.72 14.21 -8.19
CA ALA A 30 24.31 13.86 -8.26
C ALA A 30 24.19 12.36 -7.97
N ARG A 31 24.34 11.99 -6.70
CA ARG A 31 23.79 10.73 -6.19
C ARG A 31 22.29 10.88 -6.44
N PRO A 32 21.62 9.92 -7.07
CA PRO A 32 20.17 9.93 -7.08
C PRO A 32 19.77 9.98 -5.62
N MET A 33 19.25 11.13 -5.20
CA MET A 33 18.55 11.24 -3.94
C MET A 33 17.35 10.33 -4.17
N LEU A 34 17.43 9.07 -3.72
CA LEU A 34 16.25 8.25 -3.57
C LEU A 34 15.30 9.17 -2.80
N ALA A 35 14.25 9.63 -3.47
CA ALA A 35 13.17 10.31 -2.78
C ALA A 35 12.82 9.37 -1.62
N ALA A 36 12.88 9.89 -0.39
CA ALA A 36 12.50 9.11 0.77
C ALA A 36 11.09 8.56 0.47
N GLN A 37 10.97 7.24 0.34
CA GLN A 37 9.66 6.64 0.16
C GLN A 37 8.91 6.88 1.46
N GLU A 38 7.65 7.31 1.33
CA GLU A 38 6.79 7.49 2.49
C GLU A 38 6.66 6.16 3.24
N ASP A 39 6.57 6.25 4.57
CA ASP A 39 6.30 5.08 5.39
C ASP A 39 4.88 4.57 5.08
N VAL A 40 4.76 3.27 4.81
CA VAL A 40 3.51 2.61 4.44
C VAL A 40 3.22 1.47 5.41
N THR A 41 2.02 1.43 5.95
CA THR A 41 1.51 0.29 6.71
C THR A 41 0.54 -0.51 5.86
N VAL A 42 0.78 -1.82 5.73
CA VAL A 42 -0.07 -2.77 5.00
C VAL A 42 -0.78 -3.68 6.00
N ARG A 43 -2.11 -3.68 6.00
CA ARG A 43 -2.92 -4.57 6.84
C ARG A 43 -3.16 -5.89 6.10
N TRP A 44 -2.66 -6.98 6.67
CA TRP A 44 -2.78 -8.32 6.13
C TRP A 44 -3.65 -9.19 7.02
N TRP A 45 -4.76 -9.70 6.48
CA TRP A 45 -5.63 -10.66 7.16
C TRP A 45 -5.39 -12.09 6.68
N GLU A 46 -5.15 -13.01 7.60
CA GLU A 46 -4.81 -14.41 7.30
C GLU A 46 -5.65 -15.38 8.14
N HIS A 47 -5.99 -16.54 7.60
CA HIS A 47 -6.66 -17.62 8.35
C HIS A 47 -5.89 -18.94 8.40
N PHE A 48 -4.65 -18.94 7.90
CA PHE A 48 -3.76 -20.07 8.04
C PHE A 48 -3.07 -20.06 9.41
N PRO A 49 -2.48 -21.19 9.82
CA PRO A 49 -1.65 -21.22 11.02
C PRO A 49 -0.57 -20.13 10.99
N GLU A 50 -0.26 -19.60 12.18
CA GLU A 50 0.80 -18.62 12.34
C GLU A 50 2.13 -19.14 11.75
N GLY A 51 2.87 -18.23 11.12
CA GLY A 51 4.18 -18.55 10.54
C GLY A 51 4.15 -19.02 9.07
N LEU A 52 3.03 -19.50 8.53
CA LEU A 52 2.98 -20.04 7.16
C LEU A 52 3.52 -19.05 6.11
N ASN A 53 3.10 -17.78 6.22
CA ASN A 53 3.51 -16.70 5.31
C ASN A 53 4.52 -15.73 5.95
N GLN A 54 5.17 -16.10 7.06
CA GLN A 54 6.10 -15.21 7.75
C GLN A 54 7.29 -14.83 6.88
N SER A 55 7.93 -15.79 6.23
CA SER A 55 9.10 -15.54 5.37
C SER A 55 8.77 -14.60 4.20
N ILE A 56 7.54 -14.66 3.67
CA ILE A 56 7.07 -13.76 2.61
C ILE A 56 6.95 -12.33 3.15
N ARG A 57 6.36 -12.15 4.33
CA ARG A 57 6.24 -10.84 4.98
C ARG A 57 7.61 -10.27 5.32
N ASP A 58 8.46 -11.07 5.96
CA ASP A 58 9.79 -10.65 6.39
C ASP A 58 10.67 -10.28 5.19
N GLY A 59 10.69 -11.11 4.14
CA GLY A 59 11.43 -10.82 2.92
C GLY A 59 10.91 -9.57 2.19
N TYR A 60 9.60 -9.31 2.23
CA TYR A 60 9.05 -8.08 1.66
C TYR A 60 9.46 -6.85 2.46
N MET A 61 9.41 -6.89 3.80
CA MET A 61 9.83 -5.78 4.66
C MET A 61 11.35 -5.55 4.61
N GLU A 62 12.16 -6.60 4.46
CA GLU A 62 13.60 -6.47 4.25
C GLU A 62 13.92 -5.76 2.92
N ALA A 63 13.19 -6.10 1.86
CA ALA A 63 13.34 -5.45 0.56
C ALA A 63 12.74 -4.04 0.50
N ASN A 64 11.78 -3.72 1.38
CA ASN A 64 11.05 -2.45 1.42
C ASN A 64 11.07 -1.89 2.85
N PRO A 65 12.16 -1.22 3.27
CA PRO A 65 12.34 -0.79 4.67
C PRO A 65 11.36 0.30 5.11
N ASN A 66 10.66 0.95 4.17
CA ASN A 66 9.58 1.89 4.45
C ASN A 66 8.21 1.21 4.64
N VAL A 67 8.11 -0.12 4.52
CA VAL A 67 6.86 -0.85 4.69
C VAL A 67 6.82 -1.60 6.01
N THR A 68 5.74 -1.42 6.75
CA THR A 68 5.37 -2.26 7.91
C THR A 68 4.15 -3.11 7.56
N ILE A 69 4.18 -4.40 7.86
CA ILE A 69 3.03 -5.29 7.68
C ILE A 69 2.38 -5.56 9.04
N GLU A 70 1.11 -5.19 9.18
CA GLU A 70 0.28 -5.51 10.35
C GLU A 70 -0.56 -6.75 10.07
N LEU A 71 -0.28 -7.84 10.80
CA LEU A 71 -0.98 -9.10 10.65
C LEU A 71 -2.19 -9.20 11.59
N THR A 72 -3.34 -9.58 11.05
CA THR A 72 -4.48 -10.06 11.84
C THR A 72 -4.81 -11.49 11.45
N LEU A 73 -4.78 -12.39 12.42
CA LEU A 73 -5.16 -13.79 12.24
C LEU A 73 -6.64 -13.97 12.60
N TYR A 74 -7.40 -14.56 11.68
CA TYR A 74 -8.79 -14.94 11.89
C TYR A 74 -8.92 -16.47 11.86
N PRO A 75 -9.80 -17.06 12.68
CA PRO A 75 -10.25 -18.43 12.45
C PRO A 75 -10.83 -18.59 11.03
N PRO A 76 -10.59 -19.73 10.34
CA PRO A 76 -11.08 -19.95 8.96
C PRO A 76 -12.59 -19.73 8.78
N ASN A 77 -13.38 -20.11 9.78
CA ASN A 77 -14.83 -19.95 9.79
C ASN A 77 -15.31 -18.51 10.04
N GLU A 78 -14.42 -17.62 10.50
CA GLU A 78 -14.75 -16.23 10.86
C GLU A 78 -14.29 -15.21 9.82
N MET A 79 -13.26 -15.53 9.02
CA MET A 79 -12.67 -14.61 8.04
C MET A 79 -13.72 -14.00 7.09
N ASN A 80 -14.62 -14.81 6.52
CA ASN A 80 -15.62 -14.32 5.59
C ASN A 80 -16.62 -13.34 6.23
N GLN A 81 -16.97 -13.57 7.50
CA GLN A 81 -17.85 -12.67 8.24
C GLN A 81 -17.13 -11.36 8.57
N ALA A 82 -15.87 -11.42 9.00
CA ALA A 82 -15.04 -10.26 9.27
C ALA A 82 -14.89 -9.38 8.02
N LEU A 83 -14.64 -9.98 6.85
CA LEU A 83 -14.52 -9.25 5.58
C LEU A 83 -15.84 -8.54 5.19
N GLN A 84 -16.99 -9.19 5.37
CA GLN A 84 -18.28 -8.57 5.08
C GLN A 84 -18.53 -7.34 5.97
N LEU A 85 -18.21 -7.42 7.27
CA LEU A 85 -18.33 -6.30 8.20
C LEU A 85 -17.34 -5.18 7.88
N ALA A 86 -16.10 -5.53 7.53
CA ALA A 86 -15.06 -4.57 7.15
C ALA A 86 -15.43 -3.81 5.88
N TYR A 87 -16.03 -4.48 4.90
CA TYR A 87 -16.53 -3.84 3.69
C TYR A 87 -17.63 -2.81 3.99
N GLN A 88 -18.60 -3.16 4.83
CA GLN A 88 -19.68 -2.25 5.23
C GLN A 88 -19.18 -1.05 6.04
N SER A 89 -18.05 -1.19 6.72
CA SER A 89 -17.48 -0.18 7.62
C SER A 89 -16.31 0.59 7.00
N GLU A 90 -16.01 0.38 5.71
CA GLU A 90 -14.88 0.98 4.99
C GLU A 90 -13.51 0.69 5.65
N GLN A 91 -13.36 -0.51 6.23
CA GLN A 91 -12.17 -0.93 6.99
C GLN A 91 -11.51 -2.19 6.43
N MET A 92 -11.78 -2.53 5.17
CA MET A 92 -11.19 -3.70 4.49
C MET A 92 -9.67 -3.79 4.66
N PRO A 93 -9.08 -4.99 4.83
CA PRO A 93 -7.63 -5.14 4.79
C PRO A 93 -7.09 -4.86 3.38
N ASP A 94 -5.79 -4.61 3.30
CA ASP A 94 -5.10 -4.41 2.03
C ASP A 94 -4.81 -5.76 1.34
N ILE A 95 -4.52 -6.78 2.15
CA ILE A 95 -4.25 -8.16 1.70
C ILE A 95 -5.12 -9.12 2.51
N THR A 96 -5.73 -10.09 1.85
CA THR A 96 -6.38 -11.23 2.52
C THR A 96 -5.98 -12.55 1.87
N THR A 97 -5.78 -13.58 2.68
CA THR A 97 -5.60 -14.95 2.18
C THR A 97 -6.96 -15.55 1.81
N THR A 98 -7.11 -16.02 0.58
CA THR A 98 -8.33 -16.70 0.14
C THR A 98 -8.22 -18.21 0.34
N PRO A 99 -9.28 -18.87 0.84
CA PRO A 99 -9.33 -20.33 0.83
C PRO A 99 -9.42 -20.80 -0.63
N GLY A 100 -8.38 -21.47 -1.11
CA GLY A 100 -8.33 -22.02 -2.46
C GLY A 100 -7.87 -21.04 -3.54
N ALA A 101 -6.58 -20.72 -3.55
CA ALA A 101 -5.84 -20.46 -4.78
C ALA A 101 -5.04 -21.71 -5.19
N ALA A 102 -5.63 -22.91 -5.05
CA ALA A 102 -5.14 -24.06 -5.80
C ALA A 102 -5.47 -23.79 -7.26
N GLY A 103 -4.44 -23.63 -8.09
CA GLY A 103 -4.51 -23.11 -9.44
C GLY A 103 -5.74 -23.57 -10.21
N THR A 104 -6.46 -22.60 -10.76
CA THR A 104 -7.27 -22.83 -11.96
C THR A 104 -6.43 -23.62 -12.94
N SER A 105 -6.92 -24.80 -13.29
CA SER A 105 -6.32 -25.82 -14.14
C SER A 105 -5.52 -25.26 -15.33
N ILE A 106 -4.28 -25.71 -15.47
CA ILE A 106 -3.61 -25.88 -16.76
C ILE A 106 -3.43 -27.38 -17.00
N GLU A 107 -4.55 -28.10 -17.05
CA GLU A 107 -4.61 -29.43 -17.66
C GLU A 107 -5.36 -29.29 -18.99
N ASN A 108 -4.61 -28.93 -20.02
CA ASN A 108 -4.86 -29.24 -21.43
C ASN A 108 -3.67 -28.72 -22.26
N LEU A 109 -2.57 -29.48 -22.26
CA LEU A 109 -1.61 -29.59 -23.36
C LEU A 109 -1.10 -31.02 -23.44
#